data_AF-A0A495XJI1-F1
#
_entry.id   AF-A0A495XJI1-F1
#
_cell.length_a   1.000
_cell.length_b   1.000
_cell.length_c   1.000
_cell.angle_alpha   90.00
_cell.angle_beta   90.00
_cell.angle_gamma   90.00
#
_symmetry.space_group_name_H-M   'P 1'
#
loop_
_entity.id
_entity.type
_entity.pdbx_description
1 polymer ?
#
loop_
_entity_poly.entity_id
_entity_poly.type
_entity_poly.pdbx_seq_one_letter_code
_entity_poly.pdbx_strand_id
1 'polypeptide(L)'
;MSPTVFSQLDKSLHDHLAALVHLSATADDPTAADLARTELPRVVAALRALLDEHTPDPHGRCPTCRTHRSRRFSRKLPSPCRAYLGAQLALTVTAETPGLHRHVRTAV
;
A
#
# COMPACT_ATOMS: atom_id res chain seq x y z
N MET A 1 16.39 -21.90 0.47
CA MET A 1 16.58 -20.43 0.40
C MET A 1 16.38 -19.90 1.81
N SER A 2 17.37 -19.20 2.35
CA SER A 2 17.58 -19.04 3.80
C SER A 2 16.51 -18.18 4.48
N PRO A 3 15.88 -18.67 5.57
CA PRO A 3 14.86 -17.93 6.31
C PRO A 3 15.34 -16.57 6.84
N THR A 4 16.66 -16.38 6.95
CA THR A 4 17.31 -15.17 7.45
C THR A 4 17.23 -13.97 6.49
N VAL A 5 17.30 -14.19 5.17
CA VAL A 5 17.27 -13.09 4.19
C VAL A 5 15.87 -12.48 4.12
N PHE A 6 14.84 -13.33 4.06
CA PHE A 6 13.46 -12.87 4.06
C PHE A 6 13.12 -12.16 5.38
N SER A 7 13.50 -12.73 6.53
CA SER A 7 13.24 -12.10 7.82
C SER A 7 13.94 -10.75 7.99
N GLN A 8 15.13 -10.59 7.41
CA GLN A 8 15.86 -9.32 7.45
C GLN A 8 15.20 -8.27 6.56
N LEU A 9 14.76 -8.65 5.36
CA LEU A 9 14.01 -7.77 4.47
C LEU A 9 12.69 -7.33 5.12
N ASP A 10 11.94 -8.29 5.67
CA ASP A 10 10.67 -8.07 6.34
C ASP A 10 10.83 -7.10 7.51
N LYS A 11 11.80 -7.35 8.39
CA LYS A 11 12.11 -6.46 9.51
C LYS A 11 12.50 -5.06 9.03
N SER A 12 13.45 -4.96 8.08
CA SER A 12 13.93 -3.66 7.58
C SER A 12 12.81 -2.83 6.96
N LEU A 13 11.87 -3.47 6.26
CA LEU A 13 10.73 -2.80 5.66
C LEU A 13 9.77 -2.29 6.75
N HIS A 14 9.42 -3.14 7.72
CA HIS A 14 8.53 -2.74 8.82
C HIS A 14 9.15 -1.64 9.69
N ASP A 15 10.44 -1.72 9.98
CA ASP A 15 11.18 -0.70 10.75
C ASP A 15 11.16 0.65 10.00
N HIS A 16 11.37 0.65 8.68
CA HIS A 16 11.31 1.86 7.86
C HIS A 16 9.91 2.49 7.86
N LEU A 17 8.86 1.69 7.64
CA LEU A 17 7.48 2.19 7.64
C LEU A 17 7.08 2.72 9.03
N ALA A 18 7.48 2.04 10.10
CA ALA A 18 7.24 2.48 11.47
C ALA A 18 7.96 3.81 11.78
N ALA A 19 9.19 3.99 11.28
CA ALA A 19 9.91 5.25 11.41
C ALA A 19 9.19 6.41 10.70
N LEU A 20 8.65 6.20 9.50
CA LEU A 20 7.86 7.23 8.81
C LEU A 20 6.62 7.64 9.61
N VAL A 21 5.89 6.67 10.17
CA VAL A 21 4.73 6.94 11.04
C VAL A 21 5.16 7.73 12.27
N HIS A 22 6.22 7.29 12.95
CA HIS A 22 6.73 7.97 14.15
C HIS A 22 7.17 9.41 13.88
N LEU A 23 7.93 9.63 12.80
CA LEU A 23 8.39 10.96 12.41
C LEU A 23 7.21 11.85 12.01
N SER A 24 6.23 11.32 11.28
CA SER A 24 5.04 12.10 10.91
C SER A 24 4.21 12.56 12.10
N ALA A 25 4.25 11.82 13.23
CA ALA A 25 3.50 12.13 14.44
C ALA A 25 4.26 13.03 15.42
N THR A 26 5.59 13.12 15.32
CA THR A 26 6.45 13.82 16.30
C THR A 26 7.19 15.02 15.73
N ALA A 27 7.33 15.11 14.40
CA ALA A 27 7.96 16.24 13.72
C ALA A 27 7.10 17.51 13.83
N ASP A 28 7.76 18.65 13.86
CA ASP A 28 7.11 19.95 13.66
C ASP A 28 6.61 20.09 12.22
N ASP A 29 5.60 20.93 12.02
CA ASP A 29 4.93 21.15 10.73
C ASP A 29 5.86 21.30 9.51
N PRO A 30 6.96 22.09 9.54
CA PRO A 30 7.85 22.21 8.38
C PRO A 30 8.60 20.91 8.10
N THR A 31 9.11 20.23 9.13
CA THR A 31 9.80 18.95 9.00
C THR A 31 8.85 17.86 8.52
N ALA A 32 7.62 17.83 9.01
CA ALA A 32 6.59 16.90 8.55
C ALA A 32 6.24 17.13 7.06
N ALA A 33 6.18 18.37 6.61
CA ALA A 33 5.93 18.70 5.21
C ALA A 33 7.10 18.25 4.30
N ASP A 34 8.34 18.45 4.73
CA ASP A 34 9.52 18.02 3.97
C ASP A 34 9.68 16.49 3.95
N LEU A 35 9.38 15.83 5.07
CA LEU A 35 9.27 14.38 5.16
C LEU A 35 8.23 13.85 4.17
N ALA A 36 7.03 14.43 4.16
CA ALA A 36 5.96 14.04 3.26
C ALA A 36 6.36 14.20 1.78
N ARG A 37 6.98 15.32 1.41
CA ARG A 37 7.45 15.57 0.03
C ARG A 37 8.52 14.57 -0.42
N THR A 38 9.36 14.11 0.50
CA THR A 38 10.47 13.21 0.18
C THR A 38 10.05 11.75 0.18
N GLU A 39 9.24 11.33 1.16
CA GLU A 39 8.95 9.92 1.43
C GLU A 39 7.66 9.44 0.79
N LEU A 40 6.62 10.29 0.65
CA LEU A 40 5.38 9.86 -0.02
C LEU A 40 5.61 9.40 -1.46
N PRO A 41 6.42 10.08 -2.31
CA PRO A 41 6.69 9.59 -3.66
C PRO A 41 7.35 8.20 -3.67
N ARG A 42 8.20 7.90 -2.68
CA ARG A 42 8.88 6.60 -2.55
C ARG A 42 7.90 5.51 -2.15
N VAL A 43 7.03 5.79 -1.17
CA VAL A 43 5.98 4.85 -0.74
C VAL A 43 5.00 4.59 -1.89
N VAL A 44 4.60 5.63 -2.63
CA VAL A 44 3.73 5.49 -3.81
C VAL A 44 4.41 4.67 -4.91
N ALA A 45 5.71 4.89 -5.16
CA ALA A 45 6.46 4.09 -6.14
C ALA A 45 6.55 2.61 -5.73
N ALA A 46 6.81 2.33 -4.44
CA ALA A 46 6.82 0.96 -3.92
C ALA A 46 5.44 0.30 -4.04
N LEU A 47 4.37 1.01 -3.70
CA LEU A 47 3.01 0.51 -3.85
C LEU A 47 2.66 0.23 -5.32
N ARG A 48 3.05 1.11 -6.25
CA ARG A 48 2.85 0.90 -7.69
C ARG A 48 3.59 -0.34 -8.17
N ALA A 49 4.87 -0.49 -7.81
CA ALA A 49 5.66 -1.66 -8.17
C ALA A 49 5.00 -2.97 -7.68
N LEU A 50 4.45 -2.98 -6.46
CA LEU A 50 3.69 -4.13 -5.95
C LEU A 50 2.38 -4.36 -6.72
N LEU A 51 1.66 -3.31 -7.10
CA LEU A 51 0.40 -3.41 -7.84
C LEU A 51 0.58 -3.77 -9.33
N ASP A 52 1.74 -3.47 -9.92
CA ASP A 52 2.06 -3.83 -11.30
C ASP A 52 2.11 -5.36 -11.50
N GLU A 53 2.51 -6.13 -10.48
CA GLU A 53 2.39 -7.59 -10.49
C GLU A 53 0.93 -8.08 -10.52
N HIS A 54 -0.01 -7.17 -10.27
CA HIS A 54 -1.44 -7.43 -10.13
C HIS A 54 -2.28 -6.79 -11.23
N THR A 55 -1.68 -6.20 -12.27
CA THR A 55 -2.41 -5.52 -13.34
C THR A 55 -3.55 -6.39 -13.89
N PRO A 56 -4.79 -5.87 -13.91
CA PRO A 56 -5.94 -6.60 -14.45
C PRO A 56 -5.76 -6.90 -15.95
N ASP A 57 -6.18 -8.08 -16.38
CA ASP A 57 -6.32 -8.41 -17.79
C ASP A 57 -7.46 -7.59 -18.43
N PRO A 58 -7.63 -7.61 -19.78
CA PRO A 58 -8.73 -6.92 -20.46
C PRO A 58 -10.14 -7.31 -19.98
N HIS A 59 -10.27 -8.40 -19.22
CA HIS A 59 -11.52 -8.84 -18.61
C HIS A 59 -11.65 -8.42 -17.14
N GLY A 60 -10.77 -7.54 -16.65
CA GLY A 60 -10.75 -7.03 -15.28
C GLY A 60 -10.26 -8.03 -14.24
N ARG A 61 -9.55 -9.09 -14.64
CA ARG A 61 -9.10 -10.17 -13.73
C ARG A 61 -7.60 -10.11 -13.51
N CYS A 62 -7.17 -10.21 -12.27
CA CYS A 62 -5.74 -10.31 -11.94
C CYS A 62 -5.25 -11.75 -12.18
N PRO A 63 -4.27 -11.98 -13.08
CA PRO A 63 -3.75 -13.31 -13.40
C PRO A 63 -3.03 -13.96 -12.21
N THR A 64 -2.28 -13.18 -11.44
CA THR A 64 -1.55 -13.61 -10.24
C THR A 64 -2.51 -14.19 -9.19
N CYS A 65 -3.56 -13.44 -8.84
CA CYS A 65 -4.60 -13.92 -7.93
C CYS A 65 -5.37 -15.13 -8.49
N ARG A 66 -5.57 -15.20 -9.81
CA ARG A 66 -6.27 -16.33 -10.46
C ARG A 66 -5.49 -17.63 -10.34
N THR A 67 -4.18 -17.61 -10.60
CA THR A 67 -3.29 -18.77 -10.51
C THR A 67 -3.18 -19.32 -9.09
N HIS A 68 -3.14 -18.44 -8.08
CA HIS A 68 -3.12 -18.86 -6.68
C HIS A 68 -4.46 -19.44 -6.22
N ARG A 69 -5.61 -18.93 -6.70
CA ARG A 69 -6.93 -19.44 -6.33
C ARG A 69 -7.33 -20.71 -7.08
N SER A 70 -6.96 -20.84 -8.36
CA SER A 70 -7.27 -22.05 -9.15
C SER A 70 -6.65 -23.31 -8.55
N ARG A 71 -5.54 -23.19 -7.81
CA ARG A 71 -4.92 -24.29 -7.05
C ARG A 71 -5.61 -24.64 -5.73
N ARG A 72 -6.34 -23.71 -5.08
CA ARG A 72 -6.90 -23.93 -3.73
C ARG A 72 -8.43 -24.02 -3.67
N PHE A 73 -9.16 -23.36 -4.57
CA PHE A 73 -10.62 -23.34 -4.54
C PHE A 73 -11.19 -23.28 -5.95
N SER A 74 -11.56 -24.45 -6.48
CA SER A 74 -12.47 -24.60 -7.60
C SER A 74 -13.85 -24.10 -7.21
N ARG A 75 -14.12 -22.80 -7.36
CA ARG A 75 -15.46 -22.24 -7.62
C ARG A 75 -15.32 -20.80 -8.10
N LYS A 76 -15.81 -20.60 -9.32
CA LYS A 76 -15.70 -19.42 -10.21
C LYS A 76 -16.46 -18.19 -9.68
N LEU A 77 -16.16 -17.67 -8.48
CA LEU A 77 -16.71 -16.36 -8.10
C LEU A 77 -15.78 -15.24 -8.58
N PRO A 78 -16.27 -14.28 -9.39
CA PRO A 78 -15.52 -13.09 -9.71
C PRO A 78 -15.27 -12.34 -8.41
N SER A 79 -14.01 -12.26 -8.02
CA SER A 79 -13.59 -11.54 -6.83
C SER A 79 -12.54 -10.53 -7.23
N PRO A 80 -12.58 -9.32 -6.66
CA PRO A 80 -11.59 -8.29 -6.97
C PRO A 80 -10.18 -8.78 -6.62
N CYS A 81 -9.19 -8.20 -7.28
CA CYS A 81 -7.79 -8.43 -6.95
C CYS A 81 -7.55 -8.10 -5.47
N ARG A 82 -6.98 -9.04 -4.70
CA ARG A 82 -6.78 -8.85 -3.25
C ARG A 82 -5.79 -7.74 -2.95
N ALA A 83 -4.78 -7.54 -3.80
CA ALA A 83 -3.80 -6.47 -3.64
C ALA A 83 -4.45 -5.09 -3.79
N TYR A 84 -5.21 -4.88 -4.87
CA TYR A 84 -5.94 -3.62 -5.08
C TYR A 84 -7.00 -3.38 -3.99
N LEU A 85 -7.78 -4.41 -3.64
CA LEU A 85 -8.78 -4.27 -2.57
C LEU A 85 -8.12 -3.95 -1.23
N GLY A 86 -7.02 -4.64 -0.89
CA GLY A 86 -6.28 -4.40 0.35
C GLY A 86 -5.67 -3.00 0.39
N ALA A 87 -5.05 -2.55 -0.69
CA ALA A 87 -4.51 -1.20 -0.81
C ALA A 87 -5.61 -0.14 -0.68
N GLN A 88 -6.75 -0.32 -1.36
CA GLN A 88 -7.89 0.59 -1.28
C GLN A 88 -8.42 0.68 0.15
N LEU A 89 -8.67 -0.47 0.80
CA LEU A 89 -9.16 -0.52 2.17
C LEU A 89 -8.18 0.13 3.14
N ALA A 90 -6.87 -0.15 3.00
CA ALA A 90 -5.86 0.48 3.82
C ALA A 90 -5.94 2.00 3.69
N LEU A 91 -5.90 2.53 2.46
CA LEU A 91 -5.93 3.97 2.23
C LEU A 91 -7.23 4.65 2.68
N THR A 92 -8.40 4.00 2.52
CA THR A 92 -9.68 4.60 2.91
C THR A 92 -9.98 4.48 4.39
N VAL A 93 -9.68 3.32 5.01
CA VAL A 93 -9.99 3.09 6.43
C VAL A 93 -8.97 3.77 7.33
N THR A 94 -7.69 3.86 6.95
CA THR A 94 -6.71 4.62 7.75
C THR A 94 -6.95 6.12 7.72
N ALA A 95 -7.57 6.64 6.65
CA ALA A 95 -7.96 8.05 6.55
C ALA A 95 -9.10 8.42 7.52
N GLU A 96 -9.84 7.44 8.04
CA GLU A 96 -10.96 7.66 8.98
C GLU A 96 -10.50 7.82 10.44
N THR A 97 -9.20 7.84 10.74
CA THR A 97 -8.70 8.32 12.04
C THR A 97 -8.65 9.86 11.96
N PRO A 98 -9.69 10.60 12.38
CA PRO A 98 -9.87 11.98 11.98
C PRO A 98 -9.20 12.86 13.04
N GLY A 99 -7.90 13.06 12.87
CA GLY A 99 -7.16 14.11 13.54
C GLY A 99 -6.47 14.95 12.47
N LEU A 100 -7.17 16.00 12.01
CA LEU A 100 -6.65 17.04 11.12
C LEU A 100 -6.46 16.62 9.65
N HIS A 101 -7.34 17.09 8.76
CA HIS A 101 -6.97 17.78 7.51
C HIS A 101 -8.23 18.33 6.85
N ARG A 102 -8.59 19.54 7.30
CA ARG A 102 -9.48 20.46 6.60
C ARG A 102 -8.61 21.21 5.57
N HIS A 103 -9.18 21.42 4.38
CA HIS A 103 -8.64 22.18 3.23
C HIS A 103 -7.69 21.37 2.33
N VAL A 104 -7.89 21.25 1.02
CA VAL A 104 -8.31 22.28 0.05
C VAL A 104 -9.26 21.68 -1.01
N ARG A 105 -10.39 22.35 -1.25
CA ARG A 105 -11.14 22.24 -2.51
C ARG A 105 -10.47 23.18 -3.50
N THR A 106 -10.14 22.70 -4.68
CA THR A 106 -10.01 23.58 -5.85
C THR A 106 -10.89 23.00 -6.96
N ALA A 107 -11.88 23.80 -7.32
CA ALA A 107 -12.69 23.61 -8.51
C ALA A 107 -11.85 23.92 -9.75
N VAL A 108 -12.01 23.10 -10.79
CA VAL A 108 -11.90 23.51 -12.20
C VAL A 108 -13.05 22.84 -12.92
#